data_AF-A0A533U2Y1-F1
#
_entry.id   AF-A0A533U2Y1-F1
#
_cell.length_a   1.000
_cell.length_b   1.000
_cell.length_c   1.000
_cell.angle_alpha   90.00
_cell.angle_beta   90.00
_cell.angle_gamma   90.00
#
_symmetry.space_group_name_H-M   'P 1'
#
loop_
_entity.id
_entity.type
_entity.pdbx_description
1 polymer ?
#
loop_
_entity_poly.entity_id
_entity_poly.type
_entity_poly.pdbx_seq_one_letter_code
_entity_poly.pdbx_strand_id
1 'polypeptide(L)'
;MKPIRIILVILLLFFVADTGRYFFYPDIGRLVDENPEKTAFMEYREAEWRKEGLNDKKIEQRWVSLSKVSQNLIKAVLIGEDDKFWQHEGFDYKAMERALEKNILAKQFRMGGSTISQQLAKNLYLSPSKNPIRKIKEAILTWRLENTLSKRRILELYVNIAEWGDGIFGIGEAARHYYGVTPAKLSAQQASRLAAVLPNPIVFSPVGSSRYVRNRSSLIYAIMRRRGIVVPDYKEVMSLTPDTTAVDSVVIGVPEYLLEQAMNADSLGSNVPEGNASGKENKTDGVHPATPSGQGSNESP
;
A
#
# COMPACT_ATOMS: atom_id res chain seq x y z
N MET A 1 33.17 34.34 -33.39
CA MET A 1 33.09 33.80 -32.01
C MET A 1 32.25 34.65 -31.04
N LYS A 2 32.31 35.99 -31.05
CA LYS A 2 31.49 36.86 -30.18
C LYS A 2 29.96 36.67 -30.30
N PRO A 3 29.35 36.57 -31.50
CA PRO A 3 27.89 36.38 -31.60
C PRO A 3 27.43 35.02 -31.08
N ILE A 4 28.22 33.96 -31.27
CA ILE A 4 27.93 32.62 -30.74
C ILE A 4 27.90 32.63 -29.21
N ARG A 5 28.86 33.31 -28.57
CA ARG A 5 28.88 33.43 -27.10
C ARG A 5 27.64 34.16 -26.58
N ILE A 6 27.20 35.23 -27.27
CA ILE A 6 25.99 35.97 -26.89
C ILE A 6 24.74 35.07 -27.01
N ILE A 7 24.61 34.32 -28.10
CA ILE A 7 23.50 33.38 -28.28
C ILE A 7 23.48 32.31 -27.18
N LEU A 8 24.63 31.72 -26.85
CA LEU A 8 24.74 30.71 -25.79
C LEU A 8 24.34 31.28 -24.42
N VAL A 9 24.73 32.52 -24.11
CA VAL A 9 24.31 33.19 -22.87
C VAL A 9 22.81 33.44 -22.85
N ILE A 10 22.20 33.89 -23.95
CA ILE A 10 20.75 34.10 -24.05
C ILE A 10 20.00 32.77 -23.86
N LEU A 11 20.46 31.69 -24.49
CA LEU A 11 19.86 30.36 -24.31
C LEU A 11 19.97 29.86 -22.87
N LEU A 12 21.11 30.09 -22.22
CA LEU A 12 21.30 29.76 -20.80
C LEU A 12 20.36 30.57 -19.91
N LEU A 13 20.21 31.88 -20.14
CA LEU A 13 19.30 32.72 -19.38
C LEU A 13 17.84 32.29 -19.56
N PHE A 14 17.44 31.96 -20.79
CA PHE A 14 16.10 31.43 -21.06
C PHE A 14 15.87 30.09 -20.35
N PHE A 15 16.86 29.19 -20.37
CA PHE A 15 16.79 27.91 -19.66
C PHE A 15 16.67 28.09 -18.14
N VAL A 16 17.47 29.00 -17.57
CA VAL A 16 17.41 29.34 -16.14
C VAL A 16 16.07 29.97 -15.80
N ALA A 17 15.52 30.86 -16.64
CA ALA A 17 14.20 31.45 -16.42
C ALA A 17 13.07 30.41 -16.50
N ASP A 18 13.07 29.54 -17.52
CA ASP A 18 12.06 28.49 -17.69
C ASP A 18 12.11 27.41 -16.61
N THR A 19 13.29 27.12 -16.06
CA THR A 19 13.39 26.21 -14.91
C THR A 19 13.06 26.95 -13.61
N GLY A 20 13.58 28.16 -13.45
CA GLY A 20 13.44 29.00 -12.26
C GLY A 20 11.99 29.35 -11.94
N ARG A 21 11.13 29.55 -12.94
CA ARG A 21 9.70 29.79 -12.71
C ARG A 21 9.01 28.67 -11.92
N TYR A 22 9.51 27.42 -11.97
CA TYR A 22 8.88 26.30 -11.25
C TYR A 22 9.00 26.40 -9.72
N PHE A 23 9.89 27.26 -9.22
CA PHE A 23 9.97 27.57 -7.79
C PHE A 23 8.75 28.36 -7.29
N PHE A 24 8.07 29.10 -8.18
CA PHE A 24 6.97 29.99 -7.80
C PHE A 24 5.64 29.56 -8.43
N TYR A 25 5.68 29.00 -9.64
CA TYR A 25 4.50 28.56 -10.39
C TYR A 25 4.59 27.05 -10.70
N PRO A 26 3.51 26.28 -10.61
CA PRO A 26 2.13 26.66 -10.28
C PRO A 26 1.93 26.87 -8.78
N ASP A 27 0.78 27.42 -8.40
CA ASP A 27 0.40 27.57 -7.00
C ASP A 27 0.00 26.20 -6.41
N ILE A 28 0.89 25.67 -5.57
CA ILE A 28 0.70 24.39 -4.88
C ILE A 28 -0.14 24.59 -3.59
N GLY A 29 -0.19 25.80 -3.04
CA GLY A 29 -0.92 26.09 -1.81
C GLY A 29 -2.41 25.79 -1.93
N ARG A 30 -2.98 25.99 -3.12
CA ARG A 30 -4.39 25.63 -3.41
C ARG A 30 -4.70 24.16 -3.17
N LEU A 31 -3.73 23.27 -3.42
CA LEU A 31 -3.94 21.83 -3.24
C LEU A 31 -4.09 21.40 -1.79
N VAL A 32 -3.85 22.29 -0.81
CA VAL A 32 -4.10 22.01 0.61
C VAL A 32 -5.57 21.65 0.81
N ASP A 33 -6.48 22.46 0.24
CA ASP A 33 -7.92 22.34 0.47
C ASP A 33 -8.72 22.08 -0.82
N GLU A 34 -8.15 22.38 -2.00
CA GLU A 34 -8.81 22.22 -3.30
C GLU A 34 -8.33 20.96 -4.03
N ASN A 35 -9.26 20.22 -4.62
CA ASN A 35 -8.95 19.06 -5.45
C ASN A 35 -8.75 19.52 -6.91
N PRO A 36 -7.70 19.05 -7.61
CA PRO A 36 -7.52 19.38 -9.01
C PRO A 36 -8.60 18.66 -9.85
N GLU A 37 -9.32 19.42 -10.67
CA GLU A 37 -10.29 18.87 -11.62
C GLU A 37 -9.60 18.19 -12.80
N LYS A 38 -8.46 18.73 -13.23
CA LYS A 38 -7.70 18.24 -14.38
C LYS A 38 -6.22 18.38 -14.14
N THR A 39 -5.45 17.43 -14.66
CA THR A 39 -3.99 17.41 -14.54
C THR A 39 -3.32 17.50 -15.91
N ALA A 40 -2.06 17.91 -15.94
CA ALA A 40 -1.28 17.93 -17.18
C ALA A 40 -1.20 16.53 -17.84
N PHE A 41 -1.22 15.45 -17.05
CA PHE A 41 -1.24 14.09 -17.57
C PHE A 41 -2.60 13.71 -18.18
N MET A 42 -3.70 14.14 -17.58
CA MET A 42 -5.05 13.96 -18.14
C MET A 42 -5.21 14.71 -19.47
N GLU A 43 -4.75 15.98 -19.53
CA GLU A 43 -4.74 16.75 -20.77
C GLU A 43 -3.89 16.10 -21.86
N TYR A 44 -2.74 15.53 -21.48
CA TYR A 44 -1.92 14.75 -22.39
C TYR A 44 -2.69 13.55 -22.95
N ARG A 45 -3.39 12.77 -22.13
CA ARG A 45 -4.18 11.61 -22.60
C ARG A 45 -5.26 12.01 -23.61
N GLU A 46 -6.04 13.04 -23.30
CA GLU A 46 -7.05 13.54 -24.23
C GLU A 46 -6.45 14.07 -25.54
N ALA A 47 -5.27 14.68 -25.48
CA ALA A 47 -4.58 15.13 -26.69
C ALA A 47 -4.12 13.95 -27.55
N GLU A 48 -3.67 12.84 -26.95
CA GLU A 48 -3.32 11.62 -27.70
C GLU A 48 -4.56 10.99 -28.36
N TRP A 49 -5.68 10.85 -27.63
CA TRP A 49 -6.92 10.34 -28.21
C TRP A 49 -7.42 11.19 -29.38
N ARG A 50 -7.34 12.52 -29.27
CA ARG A 50 -7.68 13.43 -30.38
C ARG A 50 -6.79 13.22 -31.61
N LYS A 51 -5.49 12.98 -31.43
CA LYS A 51 -4.59 12.67 -32.56
C LYS A 51 -4.90 11.32 -33.20
N GLU A 52 -5.38 10.37 -32.42
CA GLU A 52 -5.80 9.04 -32.88
C GLU A 52 -7.22 9.03 -33.48
N GLY A 53 -7.94 10.17 -33.45
CA GLY A 53 -9.32 10.27 -33.95
C GLY A 53 -10.39 9.75 -32.97
N LEU A 54 -10.00 9.41 -31.73
CA LEU A 54 -10.87 8.90 -30.67
C LEU A 54 -11.53 10.05 -29.89
N ASN A 55 -12.35 10.84 -30.58
CA ASN A 55 -12.95 12.07 -30.02
C ASN A 55 -14.09 11.82 -29.02
N ASP A 56 -14.60 10.59 -28.97
CA ASP A 56 -15.67 10.15 -28.07
C ASP A 56 -15.15 9.70 -26.70
N LYS A 57 -13.86 9.35 -26.60
CA LYS A 57 -13.23 8.98 -25.34
C LYS A 57 -13.18 10.14 -24.34
N LYS A 58 -13.45 9.81 -23.08
CA LYS A 58 -13.43 10.75 -21.96
C LYS A 58 -12.73 10.14 -20.76
N ILE A 59 -12.21 11.02 -19.93
CA ILE A 59 -11.68 10.66 -18.62
C ILE A 59 -12.84 10.53 -17.66
N GLU A 60 -12.97 9.36 -17.06
CA GLU A 60 -13.88 9.08 -15.96
C GLU A 60 -13.10 9.19 -14.66
N GLN A 61 -13.54 10.09 -13.78
CA GLN A 61 -12.92 10.32 -12.49
C GLN A 61 -13.97 10.48 -11.40
N ARG A 62 -13.70 9.86 -10.26
CA ARG A 62 -14.50 10.06 -9.04
C ARG A 62 -13.59 10.31 -7.86
N TRP A 63 -13.64 11.55 -7.36
CA TRP A 63 -12.91 11.91 -6.17
C TRP A 63 -13.46 11.23 -4.92
N VAL A 64 -12.58 10.75 -4.06
CA VAL A 64 -12.93 10.23 -2.73
C VAL A 64 -11.93 10.74 -1.69
N SER A 65 -12.42 11.09 -0.50
CA SER A 65 -11.55 11.39 0.63
C SER A 65 -10.76 10.14 1.02
N LEU A 66 -9.54 10.31 1.52
CA LEU A 66 -8.65 9.22 1.90
C LEU A 66 -9.25 8.33 2.99
N SER A 67 -10.08 8.92 3.87
CA SER A 67 -10.84 8.19 4.89
C SER A 67 -11.86 7.19 4.32
N LYS A 68 -12.30 7.38 3.08
CA LYS A 68 -13.23 6.48 2.36
C LYS A 68 -12.49 5.48 1.46
N VAL A 69 -11.17 5.39 1.56
CA VAL A 69 -10.34 4.44 0.84
C VAL A 69 -9.96 3.29 1.78
N SER A 70 -10.09 2.05 1.31
CA SER A 70 -9.72 0.87 2.09
C SER A 70 -8.26 0.95 2.54
N GLN A 71 -8.01 0.64 3.82
CA GLN A 71 -6.64 0.55 4.36
C GLN A 71 -5.80 -0.46 3.57
N ASN A 72 -6.41 -1.55 3.09
CA ASN A 72 -5.76 -2.54 2.26
C ASN A 72 -5.16 -1.91 1.00
N LEU A 73 -5.92 -1.05 0.32
CA LEU A 73 -5.43 -0.37 -0.87
C LEU A 73 -4.28 0.57 -0.53
N ILE A 74 -4.44 1.41 0.49
CA ILE A 74 -3.39 2.34 0.89
C ILE A 74 -2.09 1.59 1.15
N LYS A 75 -2.14 0.50 1.90
CA LYS A 75 -0.96 -0.33 2.18
C LYS A 75 -0.40 -1.00 0.93
N ALA A 76 -1.26 -1.52 0.05
CA ALA A 76 -0.83 -2.15 -1.20
C ALA A 76 -0.12 -1.15 -2.13
N VAL A 77 -0.64 0.07 -2.26
CA VAL A 77 -0.04 1.16 -3.04
C VAL A 77 1.31 1.54 -2.48
N LEU A 78 1.42 1.74 -1.16
CA LEU A 78 2.71 2.02 -0.51
C LEU A 78 3.72 0.90 -0.78
N ILE A 79 3.36 -0.36 -0.56
CA ILE A 79 4.27 -1.50 -0.81
C ILE A 79 4.66 -1.59 -2.30
N GLY A 80 3.73 -1.29 -3.21
CA GLY A 80 3.91 -1.39 -4.64
C GLY A 80 4.77 -0.27 -5.24
N GLU A 81 4.58 0.96 -4.76
CA GLU A 81 5.12 2.17 -5.38
C GLU A 81 6.19 2.86 -4.52
N ASP A 82 6.00 2.90 -3.20
CA ASP A 82 6.83 3.70 -2.29
C ASP A 82 6.72 3.23 -0.82
N ASP A 83 7.48 2.18 -0.49
CA ASP A 83 7.36 1.49 0.80
C ASP A 83 7.82 2.34 1.99
N LYS A 84 8.64 3.36 1.70
CA LYS A 84 9.20 4.30 2.69
C LYS A 84 8.59 5.69 2.61
N PHE A 85 7.43 5.84 1.97
CA PHE A 85 6.74 7.12 1.77
C PHE A 85 6.71 8.04 3.00
N TRP A 86 6.48 7.47 4.18
CA TRP A 86 6.39 8.20 5.45
C TRP A 86 7.75 8.59 6.06
N GLN A 87 8.86 8.06 5.55
CA GLN A 87 10.21 8.21 6.11
C GLN A 87 11.08 9.20 5.32
N HIS A 88 10.64 9.68 4.17
CA HIS A 88 11.39 10.62 3.34
C HIS A 88 10.56 11.85 2.98
N GLU A 89 11.20 12.88 2.45
CA GLU A 89 10.58 14.15 2.03
C GLU A 89 10.61 14.25 0.50
N GLY A 90 9.89 13.34 -0.17
CA GLY A 90 9.79 13.29 -1.63
C GLY A 90 10.83 12.46 -2.36
N PHE A 91 11.95 12.09 -1.75
CA PHE A 91 13.00 11.31 -2.43
C PHE A 91 13.52 10.17 -1.55
N ASP A 92 13.41 8.92 -2.02
CA ASP A 92 14.14 7.78 -1.42
C ASP A 92 15.48 7.61 -2.15
N TYR A 93 16.51 8.32 -1.67
CA TYR A 93 17.86 8.25 -2.24
C TYR A 93 18.42 6.83 -2.26
N LYS A 94 18.12 6.02 -1.25
CA LYS A 94 18.59 4.62 -1.19
C LYS A 94 17.89 3.75 -2.22
N ALA A 95 16.61 4.02 -2.54
CA ALA A 95 15.91 3.32 -3.62
C ALA A 95 16.40 3.80 -4.99
N MET A 96 16.68 5.10 -5.16
CA MET A 96 17.23 5.66 -6.38
C MET A 96 18.61 5.08 -6.71
N GLU A 97 19.50 5.01 -5.73
CA GLU A 97 20.84 4.40 -5.86
C GLU A 97 20.73 2.92 -6.26
N ARG A 98 19.94 2.15 -5.53
CA ARG A 98 19.71 0.72 -5.85
C ARG A 98 19.08 0.52 -7.23
N ALA A 99 18.18 1.40 -7.65
CA ALA A 99 17.59 1.34 -8.99
C ALA A 99 18.64 1.66 -10.07
N LEU A 100 19.51 2.64 -9.83
CA LEU A 100 20.60 2.99 -10.72
C LEU A 100 21.59 1.83 -10.89
N GLU A 101 22.08 1.26 -9.78
CA GLU A 101 22.98 0.11 -9.78
C GLU A 101 22.39 -1.07 -10.58
N LYS A 102 21.13 -1.43 -10.32
CA LYS A 102 20.46 -2.52 -11.03
C LYS A 102 20.28 -2.23 -12.52
N ASN A 103 19.97 -1.00 -12.89
CA ASN A 103 19.80 -0.62 -14.29
C ASN A 103 21.14 -0.62 -15.05
N ILE A 104 22.24 -0.22 -14.39
CA ILE A 104 23.60 -0.30 -14.94
C ILE A 104 23.99 -1.77 -15.16
N LEU A 105 23.82 -2.61 -14.13
CA LEU A 105 24.13 -4.04 -14.20
C LEU A 105 23.30 -4.77 -15.27
N ALA A 106 22.01 -4.45 -15.37
CA ALA A 106 21.11 -5.06 -16.36
C ALA A 106 21.28 -4.46 -17.77
N LYS A 107 22.08 -3.39 -17.94
CA LYS A 107 22.17 -2.58 -19.19
C LYS A 107 20.82 -2.16 -19.76
N GLN A 108 19.79 -2.06 -18.91
CA GLN A 108 18.41 -1.81 -19.28
C GLN A 108 17.72 -1.02 -18.16
N PHE A 109 16.92 -0.02 -18.52
CA PHE A 109 16.08 0.74 -17.57
C PHE A 109 14.85 -0.09 -17.17
N ARG A 110 15.03 -1.04 -16.24
CA ARG A 110 13.98 -1.99 -15.82
C ARG A 110 13.32 -1.59 -14.50
N MET A 111 14.06 -0.93 -13.61
CA MET A 111 13.58 -0.56 -12.28
C MET A 111 13.35 0.96 -12.19
N GLY A 112 12.13 1.34 -11.82
CA GLY A 112 11.81 2.71 -11.43
C GLY A 112 12.23 2.97 -9.98
N GLY A 113 12.77 4.16 -9.71
CA GLY A 113 13.12 4.62 -8.36
C GLY A 113 12.40 5.92 -7.99
N SER A 114 11.25 6.22 -8.60
CA SER A 114 10.49 7.43 -8.31
C SER A 114 9.48 7.20 -7.20
N THR A 115 9.42 8.11 -6.23
CA THR A 115 8.49 8.10 -5.09
C THR A 115 7.07 8.48 -5.50
N ILE A 116 6.10 8.27 -4.61
CA ILE A 116 4.71 8.73 -4.83
C ILE A 116 4.65 10.24 -5.08
N SER A 117 5.42 11.04 -4.35
CA SER A 117 5.43 12.50 -4.48
C SER A 117 6.01 12.96 -5.82
N GLN A 118 7.04 12.27 -6.31
CA GLN A 118 7.60 12.49 -7.65
C GLN A 118 6.59 12.14 -8.75
N GLN A 119 5.91 11.02 -8.59
CA GLN A 119 4.86 10.60 -9.52
C GLN A 119 3.67 11.58 -9.51
N LEU A 120 3.27 12.07 -8.33
CA LEU A 120 2.24 13.09 -8.14
C LEU A 120 2.61 14.39 -8.84
N ALA A 121 3.82 14.93 -8.58
CA ALA A 121 4.33 16.14 -9.24
C ALA A 121 4.29 16.04 -10.76
N LYS A 122 4.74 14.88 -11.27
CA LYS A 122 4.72 14.58 -12.70
C LYS A 122 3.29 14.57 -13.23
N ASN A 123 2.36 13.86 -12.59
CA ASN A 123 0.99 13.75 -13.08
C ASN A 123 0.27 15.11 -13.09
N LEU A 124 0.36 15.86 -11.99
CA LEU A 124 -0.30 17.16 -11.83
C LEU A 124 0.13 18.17 -12.89
N TYR A 125 1.44 18.31 -13.11
CA TYR A 125 1.98 19.52 -13.73
C TYR A 125 2.90 19.27 -14.94
N LEU A 126 3.24 18.03 -15.25
CA LEU A 126 4.21 17.71 -16.30
C LEU A 126 3.65 16.67 -17.28
N SER A 127 3.98 16.84 -18.56
CA SER A 127 3.72 15.80 -19.57
C SER A 127 4.72 14.64 -19.42
N PRO A 128 4.41 13.42 -19.91
CA PRO A 128 5.28 12.25 -19.80
C PRO A 128 6.54 12.26 -20.69
N SER A 129 7.04 13.44 -21.10
CA SER A 129 8.24 13.57 -21.93
C SER A 129 9.48 12.95 -21.26
N LYS A 130 10.34 12.27 -22.03
CA LYS A 130 11.59 11.66 -21.51
C LYS A 130 12.78 12.63 -21.44
N ASN A 131 12.51 13.91 -21.18
CA ASN A 131 13.55 14.94 -21.16
C ASN A 131 14.22 15.06 -19.77
N PRO A 132 15.56 15.04 -19.65
CA PRO A 132 16.26 15.28 -18.38
C PRO A 132 15.87 16.60 -17.70
N ILE A 133 15.61 17.66 -18.48
CA ILE A 133 15.15 18.97 -17.98
C ILE A 133 13.81 18.84 -17.26
N ARG A 134 12.90 18.00 -17.79
CA ARG A 134 11.62 17.70 -17.14
C ARG A 134 11.86 17.06 -15.77
N LYS A 135 12.89 16.23 -15.60
CA LYS A 135 13.20 15.61 -14.31
C LYS A 135 13.69 16.63 -13.28
N ILE A 136 14.39 17.68 -13.70
CA ILE A 136 14.74 18.81 -12.82
C ILE A 136 13.48 19.56 -12.36
N LYS A 137 12.57 19.88 -13.29
CA LYS A 137 11.27 20.51 -12.98
C LYS A 137 10.44 19.64 -12.03
N GLU A 138 10.42 18.32 -12.24
CA GLU A 138 9.77 17.35 -11.36
C GLU A 138 10.35 17.40 -9.95
N ALA A 139 11.68 17.49 -9.82
CA ALA A 139 12.33 17.57 -8.52
C ALA A 139 11.96 18.83 -7.74
N ILE A 140 11.95 20.00 -8.41
CA ILE A 140 11.51 21.27 -7.82
C ILE A 140 10.07 21.16 -7.33
N LEU A 141 9.16 20.66 -8.17
CA LEU A 141 7.75 20.50 -7.82
C LEU A 141 7.53 19.48 -6.70
N THR A 142 8.29 18.39 -6.68
CA THR A 142 8.25 17.38 -5.61
C THR A 142 8.61 18.00 -4.27
N TRP A 143 9.70 18.76 -4.22
CA TRP A 143 10.13 19.49 -3.03
C TRP A 143 9.07 20.48 -2.56
N ARG A 144 8.46 21.23 -3.48
CA ARG A 144 7.36 22.16 -3.15
C ARG A 144 6.12 21.44 -2.60
N LEU A 145 5.72 20.30 -3.19
CA LEU A 145 4.60 19.50 -2.70
C LEU A 145 4.84 19.01 -1.28
N GLU A 146 6.03 18.46 -1.00
CA GLU A 146 6.37 17.93 0.33
C GLU A 146 6.45 19.01 1.41
N ASN A 147 6.89 20.22 1.07
CA ASN A 147 6.94 21.33 2.02
C ASN A 147 5.57 21.99 2.27
N THR A 148 4.63 21.84 1.34
CA THR A 148 3.34 22.56 1.40
C THR A 148 2.22 21.64 1.86
N LEU A 149 2.24 20.37 1.47
CA LEU A 149 1.16 19.43 1.70
C LEU A 149 1.55 18.39 2.75
N SER A 150 0.59 18.03 3.60
CA SER A 150 0.78 16.88 4.48
C SER A 150 0.93 15.58 3.66
N LYS A 151 1.70 14.62 4.17
CA LYS A 151 1.82 13.28 3.57
C LYS A 151 0.47 12.60 3.31
N ARG A 152 -0.51 12.81 4.19
CA ARG A 152 -1.87 12.31 3.99
C ARG A 152 -2.53 12.95 2.77
N ARG A 153 -2.39 14.27 2.60
CA ARG A 153 -2.93 14.99 1.44
C ARG A 153 -2.25 14.57 0.14
N ILE A 154 -0.92 14.43 0.13
CA ILE A 154 -0.16 13.91 -1.02
C ILE A 154 -0.70 12.54 -1.45
N LEU A 155 -0.90 11.63 -0.50
CA LEU A 155 -1.40 10.30 -0.79
C LEU A 155 -2.85 10.31 -1.29
N GLU A 156 -3.70 11.18 -0.74
CA GLU A 156 -5.08 11.38 -1.20
C GLU A 156 -5.13 11.89 -2.64
N LEU A 157 -4.34 12.93 -2.96
CA LEU A 157 -4.24 13.44 -4.32
C LEU A 157 -3.75 12.33 -5.26
N TYR A 158 -2.67 11.64 -4.89
CA TYR A 158 -2.08 10.57 -5.70
C TYR A 158 -3.10 9.50 -6.10
N VAL A 159 -3.81 8.91 -5.14
CA VAL A 159 -4.76 7.84 -5.45
C VAL A 159 -5.97 8.31 -6.26
N ASN A 160 -6.31 9.61 -6.20
CA ASN A 160 -7.43 10.19 -6.94
C ASN A 160 -7.07 10.70 -8.34
N ILE A 161 -5.80 10.93 -8.65
CA ILE A 161 -5.36 11.36 -10.00
C ILE A 161 -4.54 10.29 -10.73
N ALA A 162 -4.16 9.22 -10.06
CA ALA A 162 -3.50 8.09 -10.72
C ALA A 162 -4.41 7.51 -11.82
N GLU A 163 -3.80 7.14 -12.94
CA GLU A 163 -4.45 6.39 -13.99
C GLU A 163 -4.44 4.91 -13.61
N TRP A 164 -5.63 4.30 -13.56
CA TRP A 164 -5.80 2.88 -13.20
C TRP A 164 -6.15 2.02 -14.41
N GLY A 165 -6.48 2.66 -15.54
CA GLY A 165 -6.78 2.05 -16.83
C GLY A 165 -7.00 3.13 -17.90
N ASP A 166 -7.27 2.72 -19.13
CA ASP A 166 -7.54 3.62 -20.26
C ASP A 166 -8.78 4.49 -19.98
N GLY A 167 -8.54 5.78 -19.69
CA GLY A 167 -9.57 6.75 -19.29
C GLY A 167 -10.12 6.60 -17.87
N ILE A 168 -9.57 5.69 -17.06
CA ILE A 168 -10.01 5.46 -15.68
C ILE A 168 -9.05 6.14 -14.73
N PHE A 169 -9.47 7.27 -14.17
CA PHE A 169 -8.67 8.06 -13.26
C PHE A 169 -9.25 8.07 -11.85
N GLY A 170 -8.36 7.95 -10.87
CA GLY A 170 -8.73 7.95 -9.47
C GLY A 170 -9.34 6.65 -8.98
N ILE A 171 -9.05 6.34 -7.73
CA ILE A 171 -9.46 5.08 -7.12
C ILE A 171 -10.98 4.94 -6.99
N GLY A 172 -11.69 6.07 -6.84
CA GLY A 172 -13.15 6.10 -6.79
C GLY A 172 -13.79 5.43 -8.00
N GLU A 173 -13.25 5.71 -9.17
CA GLU A 173 -13.74 5.15 -10.43
C GLU A 173 -13.18 3.75 -10.66
N ALA A 174 -11.87 3.54 -10.42
CA ALA A 174 -11.24 2.24 -10.60
C ALA A 174 -11.90 1.13 -9.78
N ALA A 175 -12.25 1.38 -8.51
CA ALA A 175 -12.91 0.39 -7.66
C ALA A 175 -14.29 -0.03 -8.19
N ARG A 176 -15.04 0.90 -8.78
CA ARG A 176 -16.35 0.65 -9.37
C ARG A 176 -16.22 -0.06 -10.71
N HIS A 177 -15.35 0.45 -11.58
CA HIS A 177 -15.14 -0.10 -12.91
C HIS A 177 -14.68 -1.56 -12.86
N TYR A 178 -13.69 -1.89 -12.02
CA TYR A 178 -13.11 -3.23 -12.01
C TYR A 178 -13.84 -4.23 -11.12
N TYR A 179 -14.44 -3.77 -10.02
CA TYR A 179 -14.96 -4.67 -8.98
C TYR A 179 -16.40 -4.38 -8.56
N GLY A 180 -17.03 -3.32 -9.09
CA GLY A 180 -18.40 -2.96 -8.72
C GLY A 180 -18.55 -2.52 -7.26
N VAL A 181 -17.47 -2.13 -6.59
CA VAL A 181 -17.49 -1.76 -5.16
C VAL A 181 -17.05 -0.32 -4.94
N THR A 182 -17.41 0.22 -3.77
CA THR A 182 -16.82 1.47 -3.28
C THR A 182 -15.36 1.25 -2.88
N PRO A 183 -14.46 2.26 -2.99
CA PRO A 183 -13.05 2.13 -2.58
C PRO A 183 -12.83 1.63 -1.16
N ALA A 184 -13.73 1.96 -0.23
CA ALA A 184 -13.70 1.48 1.16
C ALA A 184 -13.85 -0.05 1.29
N LYS A 185 -14.47 -0.71 0.30
CA LYS A 185 -14.79 -2.15 0.32
C LYS A 185 -13.78 -3.00 -0.44
N LEU A 186 -12.68 -2.41 -0.94
CA LEU A 186 -11.65 -3.17 -1.63
C LEU A 186 -10.98 -4.18 -0.69
N SER A 187 -11.04 -5.45 -1.08
CA SER A 187 -10.33 -6.53 -0.39
C SER A 187 -8.82 -6.41 -0.56
N ALA A 188 -8.05 -7.12 0.27
CA ALA A 188 -6.60 -7.12 0.16
C ALA A 188 -6.08 -7.68 -1.18
N GLN A 189 -6.76 -8.68 -1.75
CA GLN A 189 -6.42 -9.22 -3.06
C GLN A 189 -6.72 -8.20 -4.17
N GLN A 190 -7.90 -7.56 -4.14
CA GLN A 190 -8.28 -6.52 -5.10
C GLN A 190 -7.31 -5.32 -5.03
N ALA A 191 -7.01 -4.87 -3.82
CA ALA A 191 -6.03 -3.82 -3.54
C ALA A 191 -4.64 -4.15 -4.10
N SER A 192 -4.14 -5.36 -3.86
CA SER A 192 -2.83 -5.82 -4.35
C SER A 192 -2.77 -5.88 -5.87
N ARG A 193 -3.89 -6.25 -6.52
CA ARG A 193 -3.99 -6.28 -7.98
C ARG A 193 -4.08 -4.89 -8.60
N LEU A 194 -4.82 -3.97 -7.99
CA LEU A 194 -4.82 -2.56 -8.38
C LEU A 194 -3.43 -1.93 -8.25
N ALA A 195 -2.76 -2.11 -7.11
CA ALA A 195 -1.41 -1.59 -6.92
C ALA A 195 -0.40 -2.19 -7.93
N ALA A 196 -0.60 -3.45 -8.34
CA ALA A 196 0.28 -4.10 -9.31
C ALA A 196 0.18 -3.54 -10.74
N VAL A 197 -0.91 -2.84 -11.11
CA VAL A 197 -1.07 -2.30 -12.47
C VAL A 197 -0.59 -0.86 -12.63
N LEU A 198 -0.44 -0.11 -11.54
CA LEU A 198 0.00 1.30 -11.54
C LEU A 198 1.25 1.58 -12.40
N PRO A 199 2.26 0.69 -12.49
CA PRO A 199 3.41 0.95 -13.35
C PRO A 199 3.07 1.04 -14.85
N ASN A 200 2.01 0.38 -15.31
CA ASN A 200 1.57 0.43 -16.70
C ASN A 200 0.07 0.08 -16.84
N PRO A 201 -0.83 1.03 -16.50
CA PRO A 201 -2.27 0.78 -16.39
C PRO A 201 -2.96 0.60 -17.75
N ILE A 202 -2.35 1.07 -18.84
CA ILE A 202 -2.89 0.88 -20.20
C ILE A 202 -2.69 -0.55 -20.69
N VAL A 203 -1.56 -1.17 -20.32
CA VAL A 203 -1.22 -2.53 -20.76
C VAL A 203 -1.77 -3.59 -19.80
N PHE A 204 -1.86 -3.28 -18.50
CA PHE A 204 -2.25 -4.25 -17.50
C PHE A 204 -3.63 -3.96 -16.92
N SER A 205 -4.45 -5.01 -16.85
CA SER A 205 -5.74 -4.98 -16.17
C SER A 205 -5.66 -5.66 -14.80
N PRO A 206 -6.21 -5.04 -13.73
CA PRO A 206 -6.24 -5.62 -12.40
C PRO A 206 -7.20 -6.82 -12.32
N VAL A 207 -8.10 -7.01 -13.29
CA VAL A 207 -8.97 -8.20 -13.40
C VAL A 207 -8.47 -9.20 -14.45
N GLY A 208 -7.40 -8.88 -15.18
CA GLY A 208 -6.86 -9.72 -16.25
C GLY A 208 -6.01 -10.91 -15.80
N SER A 209 -5.59 -11.73 -16.76
CA SER A 209 -4.80 -12.95 -16.55
C SER A 209 -3.29 -12.78 -16.83
N SER A 210 -2.79 -11.54 -16.88
CA SER A 210 -1.37 -11.26 -17.10
C SER A 210 -0.50 -11.92 -16.03
N ARG A 211 0.54 -12.65 -16.46
CA ARG A 211 1.52 -13.27 -15.54
C ARG A 211 2.23 -12.21 -14.69
N TYR A 212 2.52 -11.05 -15.25
CA TYR A 212 3.12 -9.94 -14.52
C TYR A 212 2.23 -9.51 -13.35
N VAL A 213 0.96 -9.23 -13.62
CA VAL A 213 -0.01 -8.77 -12.60
C VAL A 213 -0.19 -9.83 -11.52
N ARG A 214 -0.34 -11.11 -11.89
CA ARG A 214 -0.42 -12.20 -10.91
C ARG A 214 0.79 -12.23 -9.99
N ASN A 215 2.00 -12.27 -10.54
CA ASN A 215 3.22 -12.37 -9.74
C ASN A 215 3.42 -11.13 -8.85
N ARG A 216 3.22 -9.93 -9.41
CA ARG A 216 3.39 -8.66 -8.70
C ARG A 216 2.36 -8.50 -7.58
N SER A 217 1.09 -8.81 -7.85
CA SER A 217 0.03 -8.74 -6.83
C SER A 217 0.20 -9.79 -5.73
N SER A 218 0.61 -11.02 -6.07
CA SER A 218 0.94 -12.04 -5.07
C SER A 218 2.10 -11.61 -4.17
N LEU A 219 3.12 -10.96 -4.72
CA LEU A 219 4.23 -10.41 -3.93
C LEU A 219 3.75 -9.31 -2.97
N ILE A 220 2.93 -8.37 -3.45
CA ILE A 220 2.36 -7.29 -2.61
C ILE A 220 1.51 -7.89 -1.49
N TYR A 221 0.61 -8.82 -1.83
CA TYR A 221 -0.25 -9.51 -0.86
C TYR A 221 0.55 -10.30 0.18
N ALA A 222 1.60 -11.01 -0.23
CA ALA A 222 2.49 -11.73 0.68
C ALA A 222 3.22 -10.79 1.65
N ILE A 223 3.65 -9.61 1.19
CA ILE A 223 4.21 -8.57 2.07
C ILE A 223 3.15 -8.05 3.05
N MET A 224 1.91 -7.82 2.59
CA MET A 224 0.82 -7.38 3.46
C MET A 224 0.52 -8.41 4.55
N ARG A 225 0.47 -9.71 4.21
CA ARG A 225 0.32 -10.81 5.17
C ARG A 225 1.47 -10.85 6.17
N ARG A 226 2.72 -10.83 5.71
CA ARG A 226 3.90 -10.84 6.61
C ARG A 226 3.94 -9.66 7.58
N ARG A 227 3.36 -8.52 7.20
CA ARG A 227 3.26 -7.31 8.05
C ARG A 227 2.01 -7.29 8.94
N GLY A 228 1.22 -8.37 8.98
CA GLY A 228 0.00 -8.45 9.77
C GLY A 228 -1.14 -7.54 9.30
N ILE A 229 -1.05 -7.00 8.08
CA ILE A 229 -2.09 -6.12 7.51
C ILE A 229 -3.29 -6.96 7.08
N VAL A 230 -3.03 -8.18 6.62
CA VAL A 230 -4.05 -9.17 6.27
C VAL A 230 -3.90 -10.33 7.23
N VAL A 231 -4.96 -10.59 8.00
CA VAL A 231 -5.07 -11.82 8.79
C VAL A 231 -5.63 -12.89 7.87
N PRO A 232 -4.91 -13.99 7.61
CA PRO A 232 -5.41 -15.06 6.76
C PRO A 232 -6.69 -15.66 7.35
N ASP A 233 -7.65 -15.99 6.49
CA ASP A 233 -8.82 -16.76 6.91
C ASP A 233 -8.38 -18.14 7.40
N TYR A 234 -9.08 -18.71 8.39
CA TYR A 234 -8.81 -20.03 8.94
C TYR A 234 -8.66 -21.09 7.84
N LYS A 235 -9.52 -21.07 6.82
CA LYS A 235 -9.44 -21.98 5.66
C LYS A 235 -8.14 -21.81 4.87
N GLU A 236 -7.65 -20.58 4.72
CA GLU A 236 -6.37 -20.30 4.06
C GLU A 236 -5.23 -20.87 4.91
N VAL A 237 -5.25 -20.65 6.23
CA VAL A 237 -4.24 -21.21 7.16
C VAL A 237 -4.19 -22.74 7.08
N MET A 238 -5.35 -23.40 7.09
CA MET A 238 -5.45 -24.87 7.01
C MET A 238 -5.02 -25.44 5.66
N SER A 239 -5.03 -24.62 4.59
CA SER A 239 -4.60 -25.03 3.25
C SER A 239 -3.10 -24.85 3.00
N LEU A 240 -2.40 -24.11 3.87
CA LEU A 240 -0.95 -24.00 3.80
C LEU A 240 -0.36 -25.34 4.24
N THR A 241 0.59 -25.87 3.46
CA THR A 241 1.41 -26.99 3.93
C THR A 241 2.03 -26.58 5.26
N PRO A 242 1.93 -27.41 6.31
CA PRO A 242 2.60 -27.15 7.58
C PRO A 242 4.05 -26.80 7.29
N ASP A 243 4.55 -25.74 7.92
CA ASP A 243 5.96 -25.41 7.85
C ASP A 243 6.73 -26.52 8.59
N THR A 244 7.12 -27.55 7.85
CA THR A 244 8.01 -28.60 8.34
C THR A 244 9.46 -28.17 8.18
N THR A 245 9.79 -26.86 8.13
CA THR A 245 11.14 -26.44 8.52
C THR A 245 11.43 -27.18 9.80
N ALA A 246 12.38 -28.10 9.73
CA ALA A 246 12.70 -29.00 10.80
C ALA A 246 12.78 -28.17 12.06
N VAL A 247 11.76 -28.30 12.92
CA VAL A 247 12.02 -28.18 14.34
C VAL A 247 13.04 -29.28 14.50
N ASP A 248 14.33 -28.92 14.56
CA ASP A 248 15.34 -29.79 15.12
C ASP A 248 14.64 -30.32 16.35
N SER A 249 14.30 -31.62 16.32
CA SER A 249 13.47 -32.23 17.34
C SER A 249 14.16 -31.83 18.63
N VAL A 250 13.56 -30.91 19.39
CA VAL A 250 14.08 -30.60 20.71
C VAL A 250 13.79 -31.88 21.45
N VAL A 251 14.79 -32.74 21.48
CA VAL A 251 14.83 -33.87 22.37
C VAL A 251 14.86 -33.19 23.73
N ILE A 252 13.67 -32.99 24.31
CA ILE A 252 13.55 -32.74 25.72
C ILE A 252 13.95 -34.06 26.35
N GLY A 253 15.26 -34.29 26.43
CA GLY A 253 15.82 -35.36 27.22
C GLY A 253 15.37 -35.07 28.63
N VAL A 254 14.52 -35.91 29.18
CA VAL A 254 14.25 -35.90 30.61
C VAL A 254 15.60 -36.19 31.26
N PRO A 255 16.21 -35.24 32.01
CA PRO A 255 17.51 -35.49 32.60
C PRO A 255 17.43 -36.69 33.54
N GLU A 256 18.45 -37.55 33.51
CA GLU A 256 18.49 -38.87 34.16
C GLU A 256 18.03 -38.83 35.62
N TYR A 257 18.35 -37.76 36.35
CA TYR A 257 17.96 -37.59 37.76
C TYR A 257 16.44 -37.55 37.98
N LEU A 258 15.65 -37.09 36.99
CA LEU A 258 14.18 -37.11 37.06
C LEU A 258 13.62 -38.51 36.82
N LEU A 259 14.28 -39.32 35.99
CA LEU A 259 13.93 -40.74 35.81
C LEU A 259 14.31 -41.53 37.07
N GLU A 260 15.47 -41.24 37.65
CA GLU A 260 15.93 -41.84 38.90
C GLU A 260 15.02 -41.46 40.08
N GLN A 261 14.53 -40.21 40.15
CA GLN A 261 13.54 -39.80 41.15
C GLN A 261 12.20 -40.50 40.97
N ALA A 262 11.72 -40.67 39.74
CA ALA A 262 10.47 -41.39 39.47
C ALA A 262 10.57 -42.88 39.80
N MET A 263 11.70 -43.51 39.48
CA MET A 263 11.97 -44.92 39.80
C MET A 263 12.21 -45.16 41.29
N ASN A 264 12.79 -44.19 42.00
CA ASN A 264 12.98 -44.26 43.45
C ASN A 264 11.72 -43.88 44.25
N ALA A 265 10.78 -43.13 43.65
CA ALA A 265 9.49 -42.86 44.27
C ALA A 265 8.60 -44.10 44.34
N ASP A 266 8.70 -45.01 43.35
CA ASP A 266 7.97 -46.28 43.35
C ASP A 266 8.60 -47.35 44.27
N SER A 267 9.85 -47.18 44.70
CA SER A 267 10.54 -48.10 45.63
C SER A 267 10.46 -47.68 47.10
N LEU A 268 9.90 -46.50 47.39
CA LEU A 268 9.64 -46.03 48.75
C LEU A 268 8.16 -46.20 49.12
N GLY A 269 7.86 -47.41 49.60
CA GLY A 269 6.95 -47.57 50.72
C GLY A 269 5.46 -47.67 50.40
N SER A 270 5.06 -48.91 50.11
CA SER A 270 3.88 -49.51 50.73
C SER A 270 3.89 -49.25 52.24
N ASN A 271 3.18 -48.24 52.70
CA ASN A 271 2.73 -48.10 54.08
C ASN A 271 1.56 -47.12 54.10
N VAL A 272 0.35 -47.66 53.92
CA VAL A 272 -0.89 -46.96 54.26
C VAL A 272 -1.10 -47.17 55.76
N PRO A 273 -1.08 -46.11 56.61
CA PRO A 273 -1.58 -46.22 57.96
C PRO A 273 -3.10 -46.01 57.93
N GLU A 274 -3.86 -47.03 58.34
CA GLU A 274 -5.24 -46.84 58.81
C GLU A 274 -5.23 -45.95 60.06
N GLY A 275 -5.99 -44.85 60.04
CA GLY A 275 -5.98 -43.85 61.10
C GLY A 275 -7.23 -42.96 61.12
N ASN A 276 -8.13 -43.33 62.01
CA ASN A 276 -9.45 -42.81 62.38
C ASN A 276 -9.61 -41.26 62.53
N ALA A 277 -10.78 -40.78 62.10
CA ALA A 277 -11.61 -39.63 62.53
C ALA A 277 -11.01 -38.41 63.28
N SER A 278 -11.29 -37.20 62.76
CA SER A 278 -12.01 -36.10 63.48
C SER A 278 -11.83 -34.73 62.79
N GLY A 279 -12.95 -34.02 62.52
CA GLY A 279 -13.04 -32.59 62.82
C GLY A 279 -13.13 -31.56 61.68
N LYS A 280 -14.36 -31.07 61.46
CA LYS A 280 -14.80 -29.66 61.16
C LYS A 280 -14.53 -29.09 59.75
N GLU A 281 -15.60 -28.87 58.98
CA GLU A 281 -16.26 -27.56 58.68
C GLU A 281 -15.29 -26.54 58.02
N ASN A 282 -15.56 -25.91 56.87
CA ASN A 282 -16.80 -25.21 56.53
C ASN A 282 -16.84 -24.76 55.04
N LYS A 283 -18.08 -24.68 54.52
CA LYS A 283 -18.62 -23.79 53.46
C LYS A 283 -18.10 -23.80 52.02
N THR A 284 -18.95 -24.38 51.16
CA THR A 284 -19.13 -24.09 49.74
C THR A 284 -20.23 -23.03 49.56
N ASP A 285 -19.93 -21.92 48.88
CA ASP A 285 -20.95 -21.01 48.36
C ASP A 285 -21.05 -21.21 46.84
N GLY A 286 -22.19 -21.72 46.39
CA GLY A 286 -22.62 -21.73 44.99
C GLY A 286 -23.66 -20.64 44.76
N VAL A 287 -23.59 -19.96 43.61
CA VAL A 287 -24.69 -19.10 43.11
C VAL A 287 -24.87 -19.34 41.61
N HIS A 288 -26.13 -19.62 41.27
CA HIS A 288 -26.70 -19.93 39.96
C HIS A 288 -26.73 -18.75 38.95
N PRO A 289 -26.92 -19.03 37.64
CA PRO A 289 -27.06 -18.03 36.59
C PRO A 289 -28.50 -17.51 36.47
N ALA A 290 -28.66 -16.23 36.13
CA ALA A 290 -29.96 -15.58 35.90
C ALA A 290 -30.30 -15.49 34.39
N THR A 291 -31.48 -15.99 34.04
CA THR A 291 -32.21 -15.72 32.79
C THR A 291 -33.06 -14.45 32.95
N PRO A 292 -33.47 -13.80 31.85
CA PRO A 292 -34.79 -13.17 31.87
C PRO A 292 -35.62 -13.53 30.62
N SER A 293 -36.86 -13.95 30.88
CA SER A 293 -37.99 -13.94 29.95
C SER A 293 -39.06 -12.97 30.48
N GLY A 294 -39.72 -12.25 29.58
CA GLY A 294 -40.83 -11.37 29.92
C GLY A 294 -41.42 -10.68 28.68
N GLN A 295 -42.40 -11.33 28.05
CA GLN A 295 -43.37 -10.70 27.15
C GLN A 295 -44.48 -10.03 27.99
N GLY A 296 -45.00 -8.91 27.52
CA GLY A 296 -46.24 -8.30 27.97
C GLY A 296 -46.88 -7.49 26.85
N SER A 297 -48.00 -7.98 26.34
CA SER A 297 -48.90 -7.41 25.33
C SER A 297 -49.88 -6.39 25.94
N ASN A 298 -50.29 -5.38 25.18
CA ASN A 298 -51.71 -4.95 25.11
C ASN A 298 -52.00 -4.01 23.93
N GLU A 299 -53.23 -4.15 23.41
CA GLU A 299 -53.83 -3.63 22.18
C GLU A 299 -54.38 -2.18 22.27
N SER A 300 -54.42 -1.51 21.10
CA SER A 300 -55.50 -0.72 20.40
C SER A 300 -56.56 0.08 21.19
N PRO A 301 -57.23 1.12 20.63
CA PRO A 301 -57.78 1.26 19.25
C PRO A 301 -57.01 2.19 18.30
#